data_AF-A0A2T4V0S7-F1
#
_entry.id   AF-A0A2T4V0S7-F1
#
_cell.length_a   1.000
_cell.length_b   1.000
_cell.length_c   1.000
_cell.angle_alpha   90.00
_cell.angle_beta   90.00
_cell.angle_gamma   90.00
#
_symmetry.space_group_name_H-M   'P 1'
#
loop_
_entity.id
_entity.type
_entity.pdbx_description
1 polymer ?
#
loop_
_entity_poly.entity_id
_entity_poly.type
_entity_poly.pdbx_seq_one_letter_code
_entity_poly.pdbx_strand_id
1 'polypeptide(L)'
;MRKLLWVLFAAGVLSGCKKEEAPAPAREDTGMAASKGEQGASGEAVEDFDDSKPYVLTQAKLDAFVGYQRKVLDAYAAMAKELQAAKARLLAGSETPGKGPSLSESMKAIESKAEAEARARREAGLTEEDVNRIGALVTDVITQRHMAAMLDLAGELKKLEEMQAKLKPEQAKELAPQIELMRQRVQETEKLVSVRKLHGDANVDLVLTREKDLMTNYQDMLRSFGAKAQ
;
A
#
# COMPACT_ATOMS: atom_id res chain seq x y z
N MET A 1 -28.96 17.33 21.46
CA MET A 1 -28.14 16.24 22.02
C MET A 1 -27.47 15.48 20.88
N ARG A 2 -26.21 15.80 20.58
CA ARG A 2 -25.28 15.11 19.66
C ARG A 2 -23.97 15.90 19.73
N LYS A 3 -22.84 15.18 19.63
CA LYS A 3 -21.43 15.63 19.68
C LYS A 3 -20.75 15.42 21.03
N LEU A 4 -20.11 14.26 21.18
CA LEU A 4 -18.90 14.04 21.97
C LEU A 4 -18.50 12.58 21.76
N LEU A 5 -17.43 12.38 21.00
CA LEU A 5 -16.50 11.23 21.06
C LEU A 5 -15.49 11.41 19.92
N TRP A 6 -14.58 12.35 20.16
CA TRP A 6 -13.20 12.27 19.69
C TRP A 6 -12.35 11.80 20.87
N VAL A 7 -11.17 11.25 20.58
CA VAL A 7 -10.08 10.81 21.49
C VAL A 7 -10.02 9.30 21.73
N LEU A 8 -9.28 8.62 20.86
CA LEU A 8 -8.38 7.52 21.21
C LEU A 8 -7.10 7.71 20.39
N PHE A 9 -6.16 8.45 20.96
CA PHE A 9 -4.78 8.59 20.48
C PHE A 9 -3.84 7.97 21.53
N ALA A 10 -3.01 7.05 21.05
CA ALA A 10 -1.67 6.70 21.53
C ALA A 10 -1.49 6.28 22.99
N ALA A 11 -1.52 4.96 23.22
CA ALA A 11 -0.71 4.31 24.24
C ALA A 11 0.70 4.05 23.65
N GLY A 12 1.76 4.38 24.41
CA GLY A 12 3.13 3.96 24.10
C GLY A 12 4.23 4.98 24.37
N VAL A 13 4.37 5.47 25.62
CA VAL A 13 5.59 6.16 26.06
C VAL A 13 6.61 5.09 26.49
N LEU A 14 7.60 4.95 25.63
CA LEU A 14 9.00 4.56 25.82
C LEU A 14 9.44 4.23 27.26
N SER A 15 9.71 2.94 27.48
CA SER A 15 10.56 2.42 28.55
C SER A 15 12.01 2.78 28.24
N GLY A 16 12.62 3.63 29.07
CA GLY A 16 14.04 3.99 28.98
C GLY A 16 14.92 2.96 29.67
N CYS A 17 15.74 2.23 28.91
CA CYS A 17 16.89 1.52 29.45
C CYS A 17 18.13 2.41 29.30
N LYS A 18 18.66 2.80 30.47
CA LYS A 18 19.82 3.65 30.65
C LYS A 18 21.11 2.89 30.30
N LYS A 19 21.96 3.61 29.58
CA LYS A 19 23.37 3.34 29.29
C LYS A 19 24.19 3.22 30.57
N GLU A 20 25.00 2.17 30.67
CA GLU A 20 26.14 2.09 31.59
C GLU A 20 27.31 1.42 30.85
N GLU A 21 28.49 2.02 30.98
CA GLU A 21 29.67 1.83 30.15
C GLU A 21 30.84 1.33 31.01
N ALA A 22 31.56 0.34 30.47
CA ALA A 22 32.93 -0.11 30.77
C ALA A 22 33.20 -0.92 32.07
N PRO A 23 34.29 -1.76 32.14
CA PRO A 23 35.43 -1.86 31.22
C PRO A 23 35.85 -3.28 30.76
N ALA A 24 36.76 -3.29 29.79
CA ALA A 24 37.44 -4.44 29.17
C ALA A 24 38.26 -5.31 30.15
N PRO A 25 38.71 -6.50 29.70
CA PRO A 25 40.14 -6.58 29.38
C PRO A 25 40.52 -7.43 28.14
N ALA A 26 41.69 -7.05 27.60
CA ALA A 26 42.76 -7.87 27.01
C ALA A 26 42.55 -8.62 25.67
N ARG A 27 43.37 -8.13 24.71
CA ARG A 27 43.92 -8.73 23.49
C ARG A 27 44.04 -10.26 23.47
N GLU A 28 43.81 -10.84 22.29
CA GLU A 28 44.79 -11.71 21.64
C GLU A 28 44.68 -11.60 20.11
N ASP A 29 45.79 -11.17 19.51
CA ASP A 29 46.07 -11.22 18.07
C ASP A 29 46.36 -12.66 17.66
N THR A 30 45.62 -13.19 16.69
CA THR A 30 46.16 -14.19 15.75
C THR A 30 45.51 -14.01 14.40
N GLY A 31 46.24 -13.36 13.49
CA GLY A 31 46.03 -13.56 12.06
C GLY A 31 46.73 -14.84 11.61
N MET A 32 46.10 -15.60 10.71
CA MET A 32 46.79 -16.25 9.58
C MET A 32 45.79 -16.84 8.59
N ALA A 33 46.12 -16.64 7.30
CA ALA A 33 45.89 -17.51 6.15
C ALA A 33 44.48 -17.64 5.54
N ALA A 34 44.34 -16.88 4.46
CA ALA A 34 43.82 -17.28 3.15
C ALA A 34 43.40 -18.75 2.96
N SER A 35 42.15 -18.93 2.56
CA SER A 35 41.70 -20.04 1.71
C SER A 35 40.79 -19.46 0.63
N LYS A 36 41.35 -19.39 -0.58
CA LYS A 36 40.65 -19.14 -1.83
C LYS A 36 39.84 -20.41 -2.16
N GLY A 37 38.53 -20.30 -2.13
CA GLY A 37 37.61 -21.36 -2.55
C GLY A 37 36.33 -20.75 -3.09
N GLU A 38 36.22 -20.73 -4.42
CA GLU A 38 34.97 -20.48 -5.13
C GLU A 38 33.89 -21.43 -4.63
N GLN A 39 32.80 -20.87 -4.11
CA GLN A 39 31.49 -21.50 -4.13
C GLN A 39 30.46 -20.40 -4.33
N GLY A 40 29.90 -20.38 -5.54
CA GLY A 40 28.76 -19.55 -5.87
C GLY A 40 27.60 -19.88 -4.93
N ALA A 41 27.29 -18.92 -4.09
CA ALA A 41 25.97 -18.77 -3.50
C ALA A 41 25.60 -17.32 -3.78
N SER A 42 24.53 -17.14 -4.55
CA SER A 42 23.79 -15.89 -4.64
C SER A 42 23.29 -15.53 -3.24
N GLY A 43 24.17 -14.94 -2.43
CA GLY A 43 23.78 -14.14 -1.30
C GLY A 43 23.16 -12.88 -1.89
N GLU A 44 21.83 -12.81 -1.91
CA GLU A 44 21.16 -11.51 -1.89
C GLU A 44 21.82 -10.75 -0.74
N ALA A 45 22.66 -9.78 -1.07
CA ALA A 45 23.09 -8.80 -0.11
C ALA A 45 21.79 -8.19 0.41
N VAL A 46 21.53 -8.33 1.71
CA VAL A 46 20.52 -7.52 2.36
C VAL A 46 21.06 -6.11 2.20
N GLU A 47 20.57 -5.39 1.19
CA GLU A 47 20.90 -3.99 1.01
C GLU A 47 20.45 -3.29 2.29
N ASP A 48 21.44 -2.78 3.03
CA ASP A 48 21.22 -2.08 4.27
C ASP A 48 20.39 -0.84 3.94
N PHE A 49 19.28 -0.69 4.64
CA PHE A 49 18.21 0.22 4.30
C PHE A 49 18.65 1.67 4.53
N ASP A 50 18.91 2.39 3.43
CA ASP A 50 19.22 3.81 3.47
C ASP A 50 17.96 4.64 3.19
N ASP A 51 17.15 4.83 4.24
CA ASP A 51 15.95 5.69 4.22
C ASP A 51 16.27 7.18 3.93
N SER A 52 17.55 7.55 3.84
CA SER A 52 17.96 8.93 3.57
C SER A 52 17.92 9.31 2.09
N LYS A 53 17.83 8.33 1.16
CA LYS A 53 17.78 8.59 -0.28
C LYS A 53 16.35 8.54 -0.82
N PRO A 54 15.92 9.52 -1.64
CA PRO A 54 14.66 9.44 -2.36
C PRO A 54 14.61 8.20 -3.27
N TYR A 55 13.56 7.39 -3.13
CA TYR A 55 13.34 6.24 -4.01
C TYR A 55 13.05 6.71 -5.43
N VAL A 56 13.77 6.16 -6.42
CA VAL A 56 13.60 6.52 -7.84
C VAL A 56 12.87 5.39 -8.55
N LEU A 57 11.64 5.64 -8.95
CA LEU A 57 10.84 4.70 -9.74
C LEU A 57 11.28 4.74 -11.21
N THR A 58 11.44 3.56 -11.81
CA THR A 58 11.66 3.42 -13.26
C THR A 58 10.44 2.80 -13.92
N GLN A 59 10.26 3.05 -15.22
CA GLN A 59 9.14 2.46 -15.99
C GLN A 59 9.15 0.93 -15.88
N ALA A 60 10.33 0.31 -15.99
CA ALA A 60 10.48 -1.14 -15.90
C ALA A 60 10.01 -1.69 -14.54
N LYS A 61 10.37 -1.03 -13.43
CA LYS A 61 9.91 -1.42 -12.09
C LYS A 61 8.40 -1.24 -11.93
N LEU A 62 7.84 -0.16 -12.46
CA LEU A 62 6.39 0.06 -12.44
C LEU A 62 5.63 -1.00 -13.25
N ASP A 63 6.09 -1.32 -14.46
CA ASP A 63 5.46 -2.33 -15.31
C ASP A 63 5.53 -3.73 -14.67
N ALA A 64 6.67 -4.08 -14.09
CA ALA A 64 6.85 -5.30 -13.31
C ALA A 64 5.90 -5.33 -12.10
N PHE A 65 5.74 -4.20 -11.40
CA PHE A 65 4.84 -4.08 -10.26
C PHE A 65 3.36 -4.23 -10.64
N VAL A 66 2.92 -3.66 -11.76
CA VAL A 66 1.55 -3.85 -12.29
C VAL A 66 1.28 -5.34 -12.55
N GLY A 67 2.22 -6.04 -13.17
CA GLY A 67 2.13 -7.48 -13.42
C GLY A 67 2.14 -8.31 -12.14
N TYR A 68 2.99 -7.93 -11.18
CA TYR A 68 3.03 -8.52 -9.84
C TYR A 68 1.68 -8.41 -9.13
N GLN A 69 1.08 -7.21 -9.09
CA GLN A 69 -0.24 -7.01 -8.47
C GLN A 69 -1.30 -7.93 -9.07
N ARG A 70 -1.28 -8.11 -10.41
CA ARG A 70 -2.24 -9.00 -11.08
C ARG A 70 -2.06 -10.46 -10.64
N LYS A 71 -0.82 -10.95 -10.61
CA LYS A 71 -0.52 -12.33 -10.16
C LYS A 71 -0.94 -12.56 -8.71
N VAL A 72 -0.72 -11.58 -7.83
CA VAL A 72 -1.15 -11.66 -6.43
C VAL A 72 -2.67 -11.73 -6.31
N LEU A 73 -3.40 -10.89 -7.07
CA LEU A 73 -4.87 -10.93 -7.09
C LEU A 73 -5.41 -12.26 -7.62
N ASP A 74 -4.81 -12.81 -8.67
CA ASP A 74 -5.21 -14.12 -9.22
C ASP A 74 -4.96 -15.25 -8.20
N ALA A 75 -3.82 -15.22 -7.49
CA ALA A 75 -3.53 -16.16 -6.41
C ALA A 75 -4.55 -16.07 -5.26
N TYR A 76 -4.95 -14.86 -4.87
CA TYR A 76 -5.96 -14.65 -3.84
C TYR A 76 -7.34 -15.14 -4.28
N ALA A 77 -7.71 -14.92 -5.55
CA ALA A 77 -8.97 -15.41 -6.10
C ALA A 77 -9.02 -16.95 -6.13
N ALA A 78 -7.90 -17.60 -6.48
CA ALA A 78 -7.78 -19.06 -6.43
C ALA A 78 -7.96 -19.59 -5.00
N MET A 79 -7.25 -18.99 -4.04
CA MET A 79 -7.35 -19.33 -2.62
C MET A 79 -8.77 -19.15 -2.08
N ALA A 80 -9.45 -18.05 -2.42
CA ALA A 80 -10.82 -17.81 -2.00
C ALA A 80 -11.79 -18.88 -2.52
N LYS A 81 -11.61 -19.34 -3.76
CA LYS A 81 -12.39 -20.44 -4.35
C LYS A 81 -12.14 -21.76 -3.63
N GLU A 82 -10.88 -22.06 -3.29
CA GLU A 82 -10.53 -23.28 -2.55
C GLU A 82 -11.17 -23.30 -1.15
N LEU A 83 -11.13 -22.17 -0.43
CA LEU A 83 -11.77 -22.02 0.87
C LEU A 83 -13.30 -22.16 0.77
N GLN A 84 -13.94 -21.59 -0.26
CA GLN A 84 -15.37 -21.80 -0.50
C GLN A 84 -15.69 -23.27 -0.80
N ALA A 85 -14.88 -23.95 -1.63
CA ALA A 85 -15.07 -25.36 -1.93
C ALA A 85 -14.88 -26.24 -0.68
N ALA A 86 -13.90 -25.94 0.18
CA ALA A 86 -13.70 -26.63 1.45
C ALA A 86 -14.91 -26.44 2.38
N LYS A 87 -15.43 -25.21 2.50
CA LYS A 87 -16.65 -24.93 3.27
C LYS A 87 -17.86 -25.70 2.73
N ALA A 88 -18.04 -25.76 1.41
CA ALA A 88 -19.13 -26.50 0.78
C ALA A 88 -19.05 -28.01 1.06
N ARG A 89 -17.84 -28.61 1.02
CA ARG A 89 -17.62 -30.02 1.40
C ARG A 89 -17.95 -30.27 2.87
N LEU A 90 -17.59 -29.34 3.76
CA LEU A 90 -17.89 -29.44 5.19
C LEU A 90 -19.40 -29.37 5.47
N LEU A 91 -20.12 -28.51 4.75
CA LEU A 91 -21.58 -28.43 4.84
C LEU A 91 -22.29 -29.62 4.19
N ALA A 92 -21.75 -30.19 3.12
CA ALA A 92 -22.29 -31.37 2.45
C ALA A 92 -21.99 -32.68 3.21
N GLY A 93 -20.93 -32.72 4.03
CA GLY A 93 -20.51 -33.86 4.83
C GLY A 93 -20.97 -33.84 6.29
N SER A 94 -21.96 -33.02 6.64
CA SER A 94 -22.41 -32.84 8.03
C SER A 94 -23.27 -33.99 8.55
N GLU A 95 -22.66 -35.17 8.73
CA GLU A 95 -23.11 -36.17 9.72
C GLU A 95 -22.10 -36.34 10.87
N THR A 96 -20.99 -35.60 10.90
CA THR A 96 -20.05 -35.65 12.03
C THR A 96 -19.98 -34.31 12.76
N PRO A 97 -20.62 -34.17 13.94
CA PRO A 97 -20.54 -32.94 14.73
C PRO A 97 -19.14 -32.82 15.37
N GLY A 98 -18.43 -31.72 15.11
CA GLY A 98 -17.29 -31.29 15.92
C GLY A 98 -15.98 -30.90 15.21
N LYS A 99 -15.84 -31.08 13.90
CA LYS A 99 -14.67 -30.55 13.16
C LYS A 99 -15.05 -29.26 12.42
N GLY A 100 -14.92 -28.12 13.09
CA GLY A 100 -14.75 -26.85 12.37
C GLY A 100 -13.49 -26.87 11.51
N PRO A 101 -13.30 -25.91 10.59
CA PRO A 101 -12.04 -25.79 9.84
C PRO A 101 -10.89 -25.78 10.85
N SER A 102 -10.03 -26.79 10.77
CA SER A 102 -8.99 -26.96 11.78
C SER A 102 -8.01 -25.79 11.66
N LEU A 103 -7.45 -25.32 12.77
CA LEU A 103 -6.38 -24.31 12.79
C LEU A 103 -5.29 -24.56 11.73
N SER A 104 -5.05 -25.83 11.39
CA SER A 104 -4.10 -26.27 10.36
C SER A 104 -4.47 -25.88 8.93
N GLU A 105 -5.75 -25.77 8.59
CA GLU A 105 -6.20 -25.34 7.25
C GLU A 105 -6.00 -23.84 7.08
N SER A 106 -6.28 -23.05 8.13
CA SER A 106 -6.01 -21.61 8.15
C SER A 106 -4.52 -21.29 8.09
N MET A 107 -3.67 -22.06 8.78
CA MET A 107 -2.20 -21.89 8.71
C MET A 107 -1.66 -22.22 7.31
N LYS A 108 -2.08 -23.36 6.72
CA LYS A 108 -1.70 -23.71 5.34
C LYS A 108 -2.14 -22.68 4.31
N ALA A 109 -3.32 -22.09 4.51
CA ALA A 109 -3.82 -21.00 3.70
C ALA A 109 -2.90 -19.76 3.77
N ILE A 110 -2.43 -19.39 4.97
CA ILE A 110 -1.51 -18.25 5.15
C ILE A 110 -0.13 -18.54 4.54
N GLU A 111 0.41 -19.73 4.75
CA GLU A 111 1.70 -20.13 4.18
C GLU A 111 1.66 -20.15 2.65
N SER A 112 0.63 -20.76 2.06
CA SER A 112 0.41 -20.79 0.61
C SER A 112 0.31 -19.37 0.02
N LYS A 113 -0.34 -18.44 0.73
CA LYS A 113 -0.42 -17.02 0.35
C LYS A 113 0.97 -16.37 0.33
N ALA A 114 1.73 -16.52 1.41
CA ALA A 114 3.08 -15.95 1.52
C ALA A 114 4.01 -16.51 0.43
N GLU A 115 3.93 -17.81 0.14
CA GLU A 115 4.70 -18.43 -0.94
C GLU A 115 4.29 -17.92 -2.32
N ALA A 116 3.00 -17.75 -2.59
CA ALA A 116 2.51 -17.24 -3.86
C ALA A 116 2.96 -15.79 -4.10
N GLU A 117 2.89 -14.93 -3.08
CA GLU A 117 3.39 -13.56 -3.14
C GLU A 117 4.91 -13.53 -3.36
N ALA A 118 5.67 -14.29 -2.59
CA ALA A 118 7.13 -14.35 -2.72
C ALA A 118 7.55 -14.86 -4.11
N ARG A 119 6.82 -15.82 -4.68
CA ARG A 119 7.06 -16.35 -6.02
C ARG A 119 6.73 -15.31 -7.09
N ALA A 120 5.56 -14.67 -7.00
CA ALA A 120 5.16 -13.61 -7.91
C ALA A 120 6.16 -12.43 -7.90
N ARG A 121 6.66 -12.07 -6.71
CA ARG A 121 7.70 -11.04 -6.53
C ARG A 121 8.99 -11.41 -7.25
N ARG A 122 9.52 -12.61 -6.99
CA ARG A 122 10.75 -13.11 -7.64
C ARG A 122 10.62 -13.20 -9.15
N GLU A 123 9.49 -13.69 -9.65
CA GLU A 123 9.22 -13.76 -11.09
C GLU A 123 9.13 -12.38 -11.76
N ALA A 124 8.68 -11.37 -11.02
CA ALA A 124 8.65 -9.98 -11.49
C ALA A 124 10.03 -9.29 -11.39
N GLY A 125 11.03 -9.94 -10.80
CA GLY A 125 12.36 -9.35 -10.58
C GLY A 125 12.34 -8.18 -9.59
N LEU A 126 11.35 -8.14 -8.68
CA LEU A 126 11.21 -7.08 -7.69
C LEU A 126 11.82 -7.48 -6.34
N THR A 127 12.49 -6.53 -5.69
CA THR A 127 12.87 -6.70 -4.28
C THR A 127 11.65 -6.50 -3.37
N GLU A 128 11.76 -6.88 -2.10
CA GLU A 128 10.73 -6.56 -1.12
C GLU A 128 10.60 -5.04 -0.92
N GLU A 129 11.73 -4.33 -0.94
CA GLU A 129 11.73 -2.87 -0.90
C GLU A 129 10.97 -2.27 -2.09
N ASP A 130 11.20 -2.77 -3.31
CA ASP A 130 10.50 -2.28 -4.49
C ASP A 130 8.98 -2.45 -4.34
N VAL A 131 8.52 -3.63 -3.90
CA VAL A 131 7.09 -3.87 -3.68
C VAL A 131 6.52 -2.90 -2.64
N ASN A 132 7.24 -2.67 -1.54
CA ASN A 132 6.78 -1.79 -0.46
C ASN A 132 6.76 -0.31 -0.86
N ARG A 133 7.85 0.19 -1.44
CA ARG A 133 8.00 1.60 -1.86
C ARG A 133 7.04 1.94 -3.01
N ILE A 134 6.99 1.09 -4.04
CA ILE A 134 6.08 1.27 -5.18
C ILE A 134 4.64 1.11 -4.71
N GLY A 135 4.36 0.13 -3.84
CA GLY A 135 3.03 -0.10 -3.29
C GLY A 135 2.49 1.08 -2.51
N ALA A 136 3.30 1.70 -1.65
CA ALA A 136 2.91 2.91 -0.92
C ALA A 136 2.59 4.07 -1.87
N LEU A 137 3.51 4.39 -2.80
CA LEU A 137 3.32 5.43 -3.80
C LEU A 137 2.06 5.20 -4.66
N VAL A 138 1.89 4.01 -5.21
CA VAL A 138 0.74 3.65 -6.05
C VAL A 138 -0.56 3.77 -5.24
N THR A 139 -0.56 3.32 -3.99
CA THR A 139 -1.74 3.41 -3.12
C THR A 139 -2.12 4.86 -2.87
N ASP A 140 -1.16 5.73 -2.53
CA ASP A 140 -1.41 7.14 -2.30
C ASP A 140 -1.96 7.85 -3.55
N VAL A 141 -1.36 7.58 -4.73
CA VAL A 141 -1.82 8.15 -6.00
C VAL A 141 -3.24 7.66 -6.34
N ILE A 142 -3.45 6.35 -6.36
CA ILE A 142 -4.70 5.75 -6.86
C ILE A 142 -5.87 6.00 -5.91
N THR A 143 -5.65 5.99 -4.58
CA THR A 143 -6.72 6.30 -3.61
C THR A 143 -7.19 7.75 -3.74
N GLN A 144 -6.26 8.71 -3.86
CA GLN A 144 -6.60 10.12 -4.08
C GLN A 144 -7.35 10.32 -5.40
N ARG A 145 -6.86 9.73 -6.49
CA ARG A 145 -7.52 9.78 -7.80
C ARG A 145 -8.91 9.14 -7.79
N HIS A 146 -9.06 8.02 -7.10
CA HIS A 146 -10.35 7.35 -6.92
C HIS A 146 -11.34 8.24 -6.15
N MET A 147 -10.90 8.86 -5.05
CA MET A 147 -11.72 9.79 -4.28
C MET A 147 -12.12 11.03 -5.09
N ALA A 148 -11.18 11.61 -5.85
CA ALA A 148 -11.46 12.76 -6.71
C ALA A 148 -12.54 12.44 -7.75
N ALA A 149 -12.43 11.28 -8.41
CA ALA A 149 -13.40 10.81 -9.39
C ALA A 149 -14.78 10.52 -8.76
N MET A 150 -14.82 10.02 -7.53
CA MET A 150 -16.08 9.74 -6.82
C MET A 150 -16.82 11.02 -6.41
N LEU A 151 -16.09 12.08 -6.06
CA LEU A 151 -16.65 13.31 -5.52
C LEU A 151 -16.91 14.40 -6.56
N ASP A 152 -16.38 14.26 -7.79
CA ASP A 152 -16.50 15.26 -8.89
C ASP A 152 -16.21 16.71 -8.43
N LEU A 153 -15.17 16.88 -7.59
CA LEU A 153 -14.87 18.16 -6.94
C LEU A 153 -14.58 19.27 -7.95
N ALA A 154 -13.92 18.97 -9.07
CA ALA A 154 -13.73 19.95 -10.14
C ALA A 154 -15.06 20.36 -10.81
N GLY A 155 -15.97 19.43 -11.02
CA GLY A 155 -17.31 19.71 -11.54
C GLY A 155 -18.11 20.60 -10.59
N GLU A 156 -18.06 20.34 -9.29
CA GLU A 156 -18.68 21.17 -8.26
C GLU A 156 -18.05 22.56 -8.16
N LEU A 157 -16.72 22.64 -8.15
CA LEU A 157 -15.98 23.91 -8.14
C LEU A 157 -16.39 24.78 -9.33
N LYS A 158 -16.44 24.21 -10.54
CA LYS A 158 -16.85 24.95 -11.74
C LYS A 158 -18.26 25.53 -11.61
N LYS A 159 -19.21 24.76 -11.07
CA LYS A 159 -20.58 25.25 -10.83
C LYS A 159 -20.61 26.42 -9.83
N LEU A 160 -19.79 26.36 -8.77
CA LEU A 160 -19.67 27.43 -7.78
C LEU A 160 -19.05 28.70 -8.39
N GLU A 161 -18.03 28.56 -9.22
CA GLU A 161 -17.40 29.69 -9.93
C GLU A 161 -18.37 30.35 -10.93
N GLU A 162 -19.13 29.55 -11.68
CA GLU A 162 -20.17 30.04 -12.58
C GLU A 162 -21.32 30.74 -11.83
N MET A 163 -21.64 30.27 -10.63
CA MET A 163 -22.61 30.92 -9.75
C MET A 163 -22.08 32.25 -9.23
N GLN A 164 -20.84 32.27 -8.75
CA GLN A 164 -20.18 33.49 -8.26
C GLN A 164 -20.17 34.61 -9.31
N ALA A 165 -19.92 34.25 -10.58
CA ALA A 165 -19.91 35.20 -11.69
C ALA A 165 -21.27 35.88 -11.95
N LYS A 166 -22.38 35.30 -11.47
CA LYS A 166 -23.75 35.82 -11.64
C LYS A 166 -24.25 36.57 -10.40
N LEU A 167 -23.51 36.55 -9.29
CA LEU A 167 -23.92 37.18 -8.04
C LEU A 167 -23.58 38.68 -8.00
N LYS A 168 -24.29 39.41 -7.14
CA LYS A 168 -23.91 40.78 -6.81
C LYS A 168 -22.55 40.80 -6.09
N PRO A 169 -21.77 41.89 -6.16
CA PRO A 169 -20.42 41.94 -5.59
C PRO A 169 -20.32 41.56 -4.11
N GLU A 170 -21.30 41.93 -3.29
CA GLU A 170 -21.35 41.60 -1.86
C GLU A 170 -21.51 40.09 -1.63
N GLN A 171 -22.44 39.46 -2.35
CA GLN A 171 -22.69 38.01 -2.29
C GLN A 171 -21.53 37.21 -2.88
N ALA A 172 -20.88 37.71 -3.93
CA ALA A 172 -19.71 37.10 -4.52
C ALA A 172 -18.51 37.08 -3.54
N LYS A 173 -18.37 38.13 -2.72
CA LYS A 173 -17.35 38.20 -1.65
C LYS A 173 -17.63 37.19 -0.53
N GLU A 174 -18.90 36.97 -0.17
CA GLU A 174 -19.28 35.96 0.83
C GLU A 174 -19.00 34.52 0.37
N LEU A 175 -19.16 34.23 -0.94
CA LEU A 175 -18.92 32.91 -1.50
C LEU A 175 -17.44 32.61 -1.77
N ALA A 176 -16.60 33.65 -1.92
CA ALA A 176 -15.19 33.51 -2.30
C ALA A 176 -14.37 32.57 -1.39
N PRO A 177 -14.49 32.58 -0.05
CA PRO A 177 -13.74 31.68 0.81
C PRO A 177 -14.09 30.20 0.59
N GLN A 178 -15.35 29.89 0.28
CA GLN A 178 -15.78 28.51 0.02
C GLN A 178 -15.23 28.01 -1.32
N ILE A 179 -15.22 28.86 -2.34
CA ILE A 179 -14.60 28.55 -3.63
C ILE A 179 -13.11 28.32 -3.47
N GLU A 180 -12.43 29.14 -2.67
CA GLU A 180 -10.99 28.97 -2.43
C GLU A 180 -10.67 27.67 -1.69
N LEU A 181 -11.47 27.32 -0.67
CA LEU A 181 -11.35 26.02 0.00
C LEU A 181 -11.57 24.87 -0.99
N MET A 182 -12.54 24.99 -1.89
CA MET A 182 -12.79 23.97 -2.90
C MET A 182 -11.65 23.87 -3.92
N ARG A 183 -11.05 24.99 -4.35
CA ARG A 183 -9.84 24.99 -5.19
C ARG A 183 -8.69 24.25 -4.53
N GLN A 184 -8.46 24.50 -3.23
CA GLN A 184 -7.42 23.79 -2.48
C GLN A 184 -7.68 22.29 -2.44
N ARG A 185 -8.93 21.87 -2.20
CA ARG A 185 -9.31 20.44 -2.22
C ARG A 185 -9.06 19.80 -3.58
N VAL A 186 -9.47 20.46 -4.67
CA VAL A 186 -9.20 19.98 -6.04
C VAL A 186 -7.70 19.83 -6.28
N GLN A 187 -6.88 20.77 -5.81
CA GLN A 187 -5.42 20.67 -5.93
C GLN A 187 -4.85 19.47 -5.16
N GLU A 188 -5.32 19.23 -3.93
CA GLU A 188 -4.89 18.10 -3.13
C GLU A 188 -5.29 16.74 -3.76
N THR A 189 -6.52 16.61 -4.25
CA THR A 189 -7.06 15.32 -4.68
C THR A 189 -6.82 15.02 -6.17
N GLU A 190 -6.94 16.02 -7.06
CA GLU A 190 -6.77 15.79 -8.50
C GLU A 190 -5.34 16.02 -8.98
N LYS A 191 -4.69 17.05 -8.44
CA LYS A 191 -3.30 17.39 -8.81
C LYS A 191 -2.27 16.75 -7.89
N LEU A 192 -2.73 16.07 -6.83
CA LEU A 192 -1.92 15.23 -5.96
C LEU A 192 -0.80 16.01 -5.26
N VAL A 193 -1.06 17.26 -4.85
CA VAL A 193 -0.03 18.16 -4.29
C VAL A 193 0.71 17.54 -3.10
N SER A 194 0.00 16.99 -2.12
CA SER A 194 0.60 16.31 -0.97
C SER A 194 1.37 15.04 -1.35
N VAL A 195 0.86 14.25 -2.29
CA VAL A 195 1.53 13.02 -2.77
C VAL A 195 2.82 13.36 -3.52
N ARG A 196 2.79 14.40 -4.36
CA ARG A 196 3.96 14.92 -5.09
C ARG A 196 5.04 15.43 -4.13
N LYS A 197 4.65 16.09 -3.04
CA LYS A 197 5.58 16.51 -1.99
C LYS A 197 6.26 15.33 -1.31
N LEU A 198 5.54 14.22 -1.11
CA LEU A 198 6.06 13.04 -0.43
C LEU A 198 6.94 12.17 -1.33
N HIS A 199 6.51 11.95 -2.58
CA HIS A 199 7.14 10.95 -3.46
C HIS A 199 7.90 11.55 -4.65
N GLY A 200 7.79 12.86 -4.87
CA GLY A 200 8.39 13.56 -6.00
C GLY A 200 7.53 13.52 -7.28
N ASP A 201 7.61 14.60 -8.06
CA ASP A 201 6.80 14.76 -9.28
C ASP A 201 7.05 13.65 -10.30
N ALA A 202 8.30 13.31 -10.56
CA ALA A 202 8.67 12.31 -11.56
C ALA A 202 8.07 10.93 -11.27
N ASN A 203 8.06 10.52 -10.00
CA ASN A 203 7.48 9.25 -9.57
C ASN A 203 5.95 9.25 -9.73
N VAL A 204 5.29 10.34 -9.34
CA VAL A 204 3.84 10.50 -9.49
C VAL A 204 3.45 10.50 -10.97
N ASP A 205 4.14 11.27 -11.80
CA ASP A 205 3.87 11.33 -13.24
C ASP A 205 4.05 9.97 -13.90
N LEU A 206 5.07 9.22 -13.50
CA LEU A 206 5.32 7.87 -13.99
C LEU A 206 4.17 6.92 -13.62
N VAL A 207 3.70 6.94 -12.38
CA VAL A 207 2.53 6.15 -11.95
C VAL A 207 1.28 6.50 -12.76
N LEU A 208 1.06 7.78 -13.03
CA LEU A 208 -0.09 8.24 -13.81
C LEU A 208 -0.06 7.72 -15.25
N THR A 209 1.10 7.38 -15.83
CA THR A 209 1.17 6.72 -17.15
C THR A 209 0.49 5.35 -17.19
N ARG A 210 0.38 4.67 -16.04
CA ARG A 210 -0.29 3.37 -15.87
C ARG A 210 -1.58 3.46 -15.05
N GLU A 211 -2.14 4.66 -14.88
CA GLU A 211 -3.29 4.91 -14.01
C GLU A 211 -4.45 3.94 -14.26
N LYS A 212 -4.80 3.69 -15.52
CA LYS A 212 -5.93 2.83 -15.89
C LYS A 212 -5.75 1.38 -15.38
N ASP A 213 -4.56 0.82 -15.55
CA ASP A 213 -4.27 -0.56 -15.15
C ASP A 213 -4.24 -0.67 -13.62
N LEU A 214 -3.59 0.29 -12.96
CA LEU A 214 -3.50 0.34 -11.50
C LEU A 214 -4.87 0.56 -10.85
N MET A 215 -5.71 1.42 -11.42
CA MET A 215 -7.09 1.63 -10.97
C MET A 215 -7.92 0.36 -11.16
N THR A 216 -7.71 -0.37 -12.25
CA THR A 216 -8.38 -1.66 -12.49
C THR A 216 -7.97 -2.70 -11.44
N ASN A 217 -6.66 -2.84 -11.18
CA ASN A 217 -6.14 -3.71 -10.13
C ASN A 217 -6.71 -3.32 -8.74
N TYR A 218 -6.76 -2.03 -8.44
CA TYR A 218 -7.33 -1.52 -7.19
C TYR A 218 -8.82 -1.84 -7.04
N GLN A 219 -9.61 -1.66 -8.11
CA GLN A 219 -11.03 -2.03 -8.09
C GLN A 219 -11.23 -3.54 -7.95
N ASP A 220 -10.43 -4.36 -8.62
CA ASP A 220 -10.49 -5.81 -8.49
C ASP A 220 -10.10 -6.28 -7.09
N MET A 221 -9.13 -5.63 -6.46
CA MET A 221 -8.81 -5.82 -5.05
C MET A 221 -10.02 -5.49 -4.17
N LEU A 222 -10.62 -4.30 -4.33
CA LEU A 222 -11.80 -3.91 -3.57
C LEU A 222 -12.99 -4.86 -3.77
N ARG A 223 -13.20 -5.40 -4.97
CA ARG A 223 -14.25 -6.40 -5.22
C ARG A 223 -13.94 -7.72 -4.52
N SER A 224 -12.70 -8.20 -4.63
CA SER A 224 -12.25 -9.45 -4.02
C SER A 224 -12.40 -9.45 -2.49
N PHE A 225 -12.15 -8.32 -1.83
CA PHE A 225 -12.23 -8.17 -0.37
C PHE A 225 -13.55 -7.57 0.14
N GLY A 226 -14.23 -6.78 -0.68
CA GLY A 226 -15.48 -6.09 -0.36
C GLY A 226 -16.76 -6.84 -0.71
N ALA A 227 -16.70 -7.93 -1.50
CA ALA A 227 -17.87 -8.75 -1.87
C ALA A 227 -18.40 -9.65 -0.74
N LYS A 228 -18.37 -9.18 0.51
CA LYS A 228 -19.08 -9.77 1.65
C LYS A 228 -19.89 -8.71 2.39
N ALA A 229 -20.96 -8.27 1.77
CA ALA A 229 -22.08 -7.60 2.43
C ALA A 229 -23.34 -7.71 1.56
N GLN A 230 -23.79 -8.94 1.28
CA GLN A 230 -25.15 -9.27 0.86
C GLN A 230 -25.42 -10.74 1.17
#